data_AF-A0A0L1KJ92-F1
#
_entry.id   AF-A0A0L1KJ92-F1
#
_cell.length_a   1.000
_cell.length_b   1.000
_cell.length_c   1.000
_cell.angle_alpha   90.00
_cell.angle_beta   90.00
_cell.angle_gamma   90.00
#
_symmetry.space_group_name_H-M   'P 1'
#
loop_
_entity.id
_entity.type
_entity.pdbx_description
1 polymer ?
#
loop_
_entity_poly.entity_id
_entity_poly.type
_entity_poly.pdbx_seq_one_letter_code
_entity_poly.pdbx_strand_id
1 'polypeptide(L)'
;MKRLLLHIRGSRGFSPERFYCNFINSLNINPATNIGIPTIGNPKFNSISSPSAAEERAEQIKRNDADFVRYTEFETPKEHFLRDMMRSDDEWVAQEKVHGANFGIHVLSGGEVKFAKRSMFIRPEEYFFGYTKIAPKLTQQMPIIQQLLEERVRKKVDSFIVFGEIFGGKYTHPAMGQKELFWEFLGKMHRIAPIQTDFFPQYSPDLHFFAFELKYRSLPNGPLITCPIDDSVAVFSGVPDFLYAKPLLRGTLEHCLGFNMDIYQTVVPQLLGLGNFVLPGNFAEGMVLRKAKRGGEESEIPPHSILKFKHRMFQESRHRNKIGERDPLHVLYHEISHRRGETLLDPSSFMSDSEVASLTSLLDMVCENRFQAVISKYGIDVFSPKSDMPESERKGPVELVELIAKDAMKDWLKERSFEELAYTNYVKLMFANYLRNEAEKFVVKVWQNLLARY
;
A
#
# COMPACT_ATOMS: atom_id res chain seq x y z
N MET A 1 3.07 -32.82 -8.71
CA MET A 1 2.41 -31.51 -8.94
C MET A 1 2.26 -30.66 -7.68
N LYS A 2 1.24 -30.81 -6.81
CA LYS A 2 1.13 -30.00 -5.55
C LYS A 2 2.42 -29.99 -4.71
N ARG A 3 3.06 -31.16 -4.52
CA ARG A 3 4.37 -31.27 -3.85
C ARG A 3 5.51 -30.52 -4.55
N LEU A 4 5.48 -30.37 -5.88
CA LEU A 4 6.52 -29.65 -6.63
C LEU A 4 6.34 -28.14 -6.49
N LEU A 5 5.10 -27.64 -6.60
CA LEU A 5 4.77 -26.24 -6.31
C LEU A 5 5.09 -25.87 -4.85
N LEU A 6 4.77 -26.76 -3.89
CA LEU A 6 5.17 -26.60 -2.48
C LEU A 6 6.69 -26.69 -2.26
N HIS A 7 7.42 -27.45 -3.08
CA HIS A 7 8.88 -27.53 -2.99
C HIS A 7 9.53 -26.27 -3.56
N ILE A 8 9.05 -25.76 -4.71
CA ILE A 8 9.53 -24.51 -5.33
C ILE A 8 9.20 -23.28 -4.46
N ARG A 9 8.00 -23.22 -3.89
CA ARG A 9 7.57 -22.14 -2.99
C ARG A 9 8.11 -22.30 -1.55
N GLY A 10 8.51 -23.51 -1.16
CA GLY A 10 8.96 -23.85 0.20
C GLY A 10 10.46 -24.00 0.38
N SER A 11 11.25 -24.06 -0.69
CA SER A 11 12.72 -24.13 -0.64
C SER A 11 13.31 -22.81 -0.16
N ARG A 12 13.64 -22.75 1.14
CA ARG A 12 14.30 -21.63 1.83
C ARG A 12 15.78 -21.47 1.43
N GLY A 13 16.06 -21.32 0.13
CA GLY A 13 17.40 -21.05 -0.40
C GLY A 13 17.64 -19.57 -0.72
N PHE A 14 16.64 -18.91 -1.30
CA PHE A 14 16.74 -17.53 -1.79
C PHE A 14 16.04 -16.55 -0.84
N SER A 15 16.84 -15.71 -0.18
CA SER A 15 16.38 -14.44 0.39
C SER A 15 16.68 -13.33 -0.62
N PRO A 16 15.68 -12.56 -1.07
CA PRO A 16 15.91 -11.38 -1.91
C PRO A 16 16.88 -10.39 -1.25
N GLU A 17 16.83 -10.26 0.09
CA GLU A 17 17.79 -9.45 0.84
C GLU A 17 19.23 -9.98 0.67
N ARG A 18 19.46 -11.30 0.64
CA ARG A 18 20.79 -11.90 0.44
C ARG A 18 21.36 -11.64 -0.95
N PHE A 19 20.51 -11.70 -1.98
CA PHE A 19 20.90 -11.35 -3.35
C PHE A 19 21.28 -9.85 -3.46
N TYR A 20 20.51 -8.99 -2.80
CA TYR A 20 20.70 -7.55 -2.79
C TYR A 20 21.91 -7.09 -1.95
N CYS A 21 22.10 -7.63 -0.75
CA CYS A 21 23.22 -7.30 0.14
C CYS A 21 24.59 -7.66 -0.48
N ASN A 22 24.68 -8.77 -1.22
CA ASN A 22 25.91 -9.14 -1.93
C ASN A 22 26.27 -8.16 -3.06
N PHE A 23 25.28 -7.45 -3.62
CA PHE A 23 25.50 -6.40 -4.62
C PHE A 23 25.90 -5.07 -3.97
N ILE A 24 25.20 -4.65 -2.90
CA ILE A 24 25.48 -3.38 -2.19
C ILE A 24 26.87 -3.33 -1.55
N ASN A 25 27.37 -4.45 -1.01
CA ASN A 25 28.72 -4.53 -0.44
C ASN A 25 29.86 -4.26 -1.44
N SER A 26 29.58 -4.16 -2.75
CA SER A 26 30.57 -3.81 -3.78
C SER A 26 30.76 -2.31 -4.01
N LEU A 27 29.92 -1.44 -3.42
CA LEU A 27 29.80 -0.01 -3.76
C LEU A 27 30.19 0.93 -2.60
N ASN A 28 31.38 0.70 -2.00
CA ASN A 28 32.00 1.45 -0.90
C ASN A 28 31.76 2.99 -0.91
N ILE A 29 30.81 3.49 -0.11
CA ILE A 29 30.64 4.94 0.16
C ILE A 29 30.27 5.18 1.64
N ASN A 30 30.92 6.18 2.25
CA ASN A 30 30.73 6.70 3.61
C ASN A 30 31.06 8.21 3.56
N PRO A 31 30.33 9.12 4.25
CA PRO A 31 30.93 9.74 5.45
C PRO A 31 29.95 10.29 6.53
N ALA A 32 30.53 10.70 7.68
CA ALA A 32 29.92 11.52 8.74
C ALA A 32 30.07 13.05 8.44
N THR A 33 29.78 14.08 9.28
CA THR A 33 29.74 14.23 10.77
C THR A 33 29.05 15.55 11.22
N ASN A 34 28.42 15.54 12.41
CA ASN A 34 28.25 16.58 13.48
C ASN A 34 28.05 18.11 13.29
N ILE A 35 27.41 18.69 14.33
CA ILE A 35 27.13 20.11 14.78
C ILE A 35 25.60 20.37 14.86
N GLY A 36 25.01 21.05 15.87
CA GLY A 36 25.46 21.62 17.17
C GLY A 36 24.26 22.33 17.89
N ILE A 37 24.31 22.62 19.20
CA ILE A 37 23.15 23.17 19.98
C ILE A 37 23.56 24.19 21.07
N PRO A 38 22.78 25.28 21.26
CA PRO A 38 22.56 25.88 22.58
C PRO A 38 21.07 26.07 22.95
N THR A 39 20.78 26.13 24.25
CA THR A 39 19.43 26.27 24.87
C THR A 39 19.23 27.65 25.54
N ILE A 40 17.97 28.06 25.73
CA ILE A 40 17.35 29.09 26.64
C ILE A 40 15.90 29.27 26.10
N GLY A 41 14.82 29.55 26.83
CA GLY A 41 14.51 29.69 28.27
C GLY A 41 13.04 30.14 28.40
N ASN A 42 12.29 29.65 29.39
CA ASN A 42 10.82 29.83 29.47
C ASN A 42 10.39 31.01 30.37
N PRO A 43 9.35 31.77 29.96
CA PRO A 43 8.45 32.42 30.91
C PRO A 43 6.97 32.01 30.71
N LYS A 44 6.24 31.88 31.83
CA LYS A 44 4.79 31.63 31.90
C LYS A 44 4.02 32.95 31.76
N PHE A 45 2.78 32.94 31.24
CA PHE A 45 1.71 33.83 31.72
C PHE A 45 0.31 33.24 31.50
N ASN A 46 -0.66 33.69 32.31
CA ASN A 46 -2.07 33.28 32.35
C ASN A 46 -2.95 34.27 31.55
N SER A 47 -4.13 33.84 31.05
CA SER A 47 -5.44 34.26 31.60
C SER A 47 -6.67 33.87 30.74
N ILE A 48 -7.63 33.19 31.39
CA ILE A 48 -9.10 33.38 31.42
C ILE A 48 -9.78 34.15 30.25
N SER A 49 -10.87 33.58 29.71
CA SER A 49 -11.89 34.27 28.90
C SER A 49 -13.32 34.08 29.45
N SER A 50 -14.23 35.02 29.18
CA SER A 50 -15.53 35.22 29.84
C SER A 50 -16.74 34.53 29.16
N PRO A 51 -17.95 34.50 29.77
CA PRO A 51 -19.02 33.58 29.39
C PRO A 51 -19.77 33.82 28.07
N SER A 52 -19.88 35.04 27.52
CA SER A 52 -20.75 35.28 26.35
C SER A 52 -20.24 34.56 25.08
N ALA A 53 -18.92 34.40 24.96
CA ALA A 53 -18.30 33.60 23.89
C ALA A 53 -18.61 32.10 24.01
N ALA A 54 -19.19 31.61 25.10
CA ALA A 54 -19.58 30.20 25.24
C ALA A 54 -20.93 29.90 24.56
N GLU A 55 -21.85 30.87 24.50
CA GLU A 55 -23.20 30.67 23.96
C GLU A 55 -23.21 30.74 22.42
N GLU A 56 -22.56 31.74 21.81
CA GLU A 56 -22.32 31.76 20.35
C GLU A 56 -21.55 30.51 19.89
N ARG A 57 -20.53 30.10 20.66
CA ARG A 57 -19.75 28.89 20.38
C ARG A 57 -20.58 27.62 20.55
N ALA A 58 -21.59 27.59 21.43
CA ALA A 58 -22.49 26.45 21.57
C ALA A 58 -23.45 26.31 20.38
N GLU A 59 -23.98 27.42 19.84
CA GLU A 59 -24.77 27.38 18.60
C GLU A 59 -23.90 27.03 17.37
N GLN A 60 -22.69 27.55 17.31
CA GLN A 60 -21.75 27.23 16.24
C GLN A 60 -21.28 25.76 16.31
N ILE A 61 -21.12 25.18 17.50
CA ILE A 61 -20.91 23.73 17.71
C ILE A 61 -22.11 22.93 17.20
N LYS A 62 -23.36 23.33 17.53
CA LYS A 62 -24.57 22.64 17.04
C LYS A 62 -24.69 22.65 15.52
N ARG A 63 -24.34 23.76 14.85
CA ARG A 63 -24.32 23.82 13.37
C ARG A 63 -23.17 23.00 12.79
N ASN A 64 -21.99 23.04 13.41
CA ASN A 64 -20.85 22.23 12.97
C ASN A 64 -21.13 20.71 13.03
N ASP A 65 -21.86 20.20 14.02
CA ASP A 65 -22.18 18.77 14.07
C ASP A 65 -23.21 18.32 13.00
N ALA A 66 -23.98 19.23 12.39
CA ALA A 66 -25.02 18.88 11.41
C ALA A 66 -24.46 18.52 10.02
N ASP A 67 -23.38 19.20 9.58
CA ASP A 67 -22.69 18.93 8.32
C ASP A 67 -21.64 17.82 8.42
N PHE A 68 -21.37 17.33 9.64
CA PHE A 68 -20.40 16.28 9.87
C PHE A 68 -20.95 14.92 9.42
N VAL A 69 -20.14 14.19 8.65
CA VAL A 69 -20.42 12.83 8.20
C VAL A 69 -19.31 11.91 8.69
N ARG A 70 -19.66 11.00 9.61
CA ARG A 70 -18.73 9.99 10.13
C ARG A 70 -18.37 8.96 9.07
N TYR A 71 -17.10 8.59 8.99
CA TYR A 71 -16.69 7.41 8.23
C TYR A 71 -17.06 6.12 8.97
N THR A 72 -17.92 5.32 8.35
CA THR A 72 -18.52 4.11 8.92
C THR A 72 -17.46 3.05 9.29
N GLU A 73 -17.67 2.34 10.39
CA GLU A 73 -16.90 1.15 10.73
C GLU A 73 -17.26 0.00 9.77
N PHE A 74 -16.27 -0.72 9.25
CA PHE A 74 -16.52 -1.98 8.56
C PHE A 74 -15.72 -3.11 9.19
N GLU A 75 -16.39 -4.25 9.33
CA GLU A 75 -15.83 -5.51 9.78
C GLU A 75 -15.94 -6.54 8.67
N THR A 76 -15.00 -7.46 8.66
CA THR A 76 -15.02 -8.59 7.75
C THR A 76 -16.03 -9.62 8.25
N PRO A 77 -16.97 -10.10 7.41
CA PRO A 77 -18.02 -11.01 7.85
C PRO A 77 -17.43 -12.40 8.19
N LYS A 78 -18.23 -13.20 8.87
CA LYS A 78 -17.85 -14.57 9.28
C LYS A 78 -17.51 -15.45 8.06
N GLU A 79 -16.68 -16.47 8.28
CA GLU A 79 -16.13 -17.35 7.25
C GLU A 79 -17.17 -17.86 6.22
N HIS A 80 -18.34 -18.32 6.66
CA HIS A 80 -19.37 -18.84 5.76
C HIS A 80 -19.89 -17.78 4.78
N PHE A 81 -20.15 -16.55 5.25
CA PHE A 81 -20.55 -15.44 4.38
C PHE A 81 -19.45 -15.10 3.37
N LEU A 82 -18.16 -15.13 3.76
CA LEU A 82 -17.07 -14.97 2.80
C LEU A 82 -17.08 -16.08 1.74
N ARG A 83 -17.23 -17.35 2.15
CA ARG A 83 -17.30 -18.49 1.21
C ARG A 83 -18.47 -18.37 0.24
N ASP A 84 -19.61 -17.83 0.67
CA ASP A 84 -20.75 -17.55 -0.22
C ASP A 84 -20.47 -16.35 -1.14
N MET A 85 -19.92 -15.24 -0.63
CA MET A 85 -19.51 -14.07 -1.42
C MET A 85 -18.46 -14.42 -2.48
N MET A 86 -17.56 -15.36 -2.19
CA MET A 86 -16.53 -15.87 -3.12
C MET A 86 -17.10 -16.66 -4.31
N ARG A 87 -18.38 -17.06 -4.28
CA ARG A 87 -19.07 -17.69 -5.43
C ARG A 87 -19.63 -16.67 -6.43
N SER A 88 -19.55 -15.38 -6.12
CA SER A 88 -19.96 -14.31 -7.03
C SER A 88 -18.80 -13.90 -7.94
N ASP A 89 -19.13 -13.67 -9.22
CA ASP A 89 -18.22 -13.09 -10.21
C ASP A 89 -18.12 -11.55 -10.10
N ASP A 90 -18.62 -10.95 -9.01
CA ASP A 90 -18.43 -9.53 -8.71
C ASP A 90 -16.93 -9.19 -8.70
N GLU A 91 -16.57 -8.08 -9.36
CA GLU A 91 -15.21 -7.54 -9.31
C GLU A 91 -14.96 -6.80 -7.99
N TRP A 92 -13.80 -7.08 -7.40
CA TRP A 92 -13.25 -6.46 -6.21
C TRP A 92 -11.93 -5.77 -6.53
N VAL A 93 -11.69 -4.68 -5.81
CA VAL A 93 -10.45 -3.91 -5.83
C VAL A 93 -9.82 -3.98 -4.45
N ALA A 94 -8.55 -4.37 -4.38
CA ALA A 94 -7.75 -4.28 -3.16
C ALA A 94 -6.92 -2.98 -3.18
N GLN A 95 -6.84 -2.30 -2.04
CA GLN A 95 -6.04 -1.08 -1.84
C GLN A 95 -5.26 -1.21 -0.51
N GLU A 96 -4.08 -0.60 -0.38
CA GLU A 96 -3.32 -0.68 0.88
C GLU A 96 -4.15 -0.12 2.04
N LYS A 97 -4.27 -0.89 3.14
CA LYS A 97 -4.79 -0.34 4.37
C LYS A 97 -3.66 0.39 5.10
N VAL A 98 -3.63 1.72 4.93
CA VAL A 98 -2.75 2.58 5.72
C VAL A 98 -3.14 2.54 7.20
N HIS A 99 -2.12 2.58 8.06
CA HIS A 99 -2.20 2.52 9.51
C HIS A 99 -1.87 3.88 10.12
N GLY A 100 -2.90 4.69 10.39
CA GLY A 100 -2.75 6.04 10.91
C GLY A 100 -3.91 6.41 11.82
N ALA A 101 -4.51 7.57 11.57
CA ALA A 101 -5.80 7.94 12.12
C ALA A 101 -6.73 8.37 11.00
N ASN A 102 -8.00 7.95 11.07
CA ASN A 102 -8.99 8.37 10.07
C ASN A 102 -9.18 9.90 10.08
N PHE A 103 -9.10 10.48 8.89
CA PHE A 103 -9.13 11.91 8.65
C PHE A 103 -10.08 12.23 7.48
N GLY A 104 -10.90 13.26 7.61
CA GLY A 104 -11.82 13.72 6.58
C GLY A 104 -11.55 15.17 6.21
N ILE A 105 -11.67 15.49 4.93
CA ILE A 105 -11.66 16.87 4.42
C ILE A 105 -13.04 17.11 3.82
N HIS A 106 -13.82 17.97 4.46
CA HIS A 106 -15.18 18.33 4.03
C HIS A 106 -15.13 19.69 3.38
N VAL A 107 -15.63 19.79 2.14
CA VAL A 107 -15.92 21.07 1.48
C VAL A 107 -17.43 21.26 1.52
N LEU A 108 -17.86 22.23 2.32
CA LEU A 108 -19.28 22.52 2.55
C LEU A 108 -19.85 23.41 1.43
N SER A 109 -21.18 23.52 1.40
CA SER A 109 -21.87 24.45 0.50
C SER A 109 -21.33 25.87 0.73
N GLY A 110 -20.96 26.56 -0.35
CA GLY A 110 -20.25 27.84 -0.29
C GLY A 110 -18.71 27.75 -0.23
N GLY A 111 -18.13 26.55 -0.19
CA GLY A 111 -16.68 26.32 -0.33
C GLY A 111 -15.87 26.35 0.96
N GLU A 112 -16.51 26.35 2.14
CA GLU A 112 -15.80 26.26 3.42
C GLU A 112 -15.13 24.88 3.58
N VAL A 113 -13.81 24.85 3.84
CA VAL A 113 -13.06 23.60 4.06
C VAL A 113 -12.91 23.32 5.55
N LYS A 114 -13.49 22.21 6.03
CA LYS A 114 -13.34 21.70 7.40
C LYS A 114 -12.59 20.38 7.44
N PHE A 115 -11.77 20.22 8.47
CA PHE A 115 -11.03 18.98 8.74
C PHE A 115 -11.71 18.21 9.87
N ALA A 116 -11.81 16.89 9.71
CA ALA A 116 -12.47 16.01 10.65
C ALA A 116 -11.56 14.85 11.08
N LYS A 117 -11.72 14.46 12.34
CA LYS A 117 -11.32 13.13 12.83
C LYS A 117 -12.54 12.23 12.77
N ARG A 118 -12.37 10.93 12.96
CA ARG A 118 -13.45 9.94 12.83
C ARG A 118 -14.76 10.27 13.55
N SER A 119 -14.71 10.95 14.70
CA SER A 119 -15.88 11.20 15.55
C SER A 119 -16.57 12.55 15.33
N MET A 120 -15.89 13.55 14.77
CA MET A 120 -16.38 14.94 14.65
C MET A 120 -15.39 15.82 13.86
N PHE A 121 -15.79 17.04 13.51
CA PHE A 121 -14.85 18.09 13.08
C PHE A 121 -13.80 18.40 14.15
N ILE A 122 -12.57 18.65 13.71
CA ILE A 122 -11.46 19.06 14.56
C ILE A 122 -11.61 20.55 14.85
N ARG A 123 -11.56 20.93 16.13
CA ARG A 123 -11.71 22.33 16.54
C ARG A 123 -10.45 23.13 16.23
N PRO A 124 -10.52 24.45 15.95
CA PRO A 124 -9.34 25.28 15.70
C PRO A 124 -8.27 25.24 16.80
N GLU A 125 -8.68 24.95 18.04
CA GLU A 125 -7.81 24.85 19.21
C GLU A 125 -7.40 23.41 19.56
N GLU A 126 -7.86 22.41 18.80
CA GLU A 126 -7.51 21.01 19.01
C GLU A 126 -6.22 20.63 18.25
N TYR A 127 -5.18 20.30 19.00
CA TYR A 127 -3.98 19.69 18.43
C TYR A 127 -4.26 18.23 18.04
N PHE A 128 -4.59 17.99 16.76
CA PHE A 128 -4.79 16.65 16.22
C PHE A 128 -3.58 16.20 15.39
N PHE A 129 -2.62 15.52 16.04
CA PHE A 129 -1.40 14.97 15.42
C PHE A 129 -0.54 15.96 14.59
N GLY A 130 -0.72 17.28 14.74
CA GLY A 130 -0.02 18.27 13.91
C GLY A 130 -0.57 18.41 12.48
N TYR A 131 -1.82 18.00 12.21
CA TYR A 131 -2.45 18.06 10.88
C TYR A 131 -2.39 19.47 10.24
N THR A 132 -2.33 20.52 11.06
CA THR A 132 -2.20 21.93 10.60
C THR A 132 -0.94 22.18 9.78
N LYS A 133 0.06 21.30 9.83
CA LYS A 133 1.22 21.31 8.91
C LYS A 133 0.82 21.00 7.46
N ILE A 134 -0.06 20.01 7.26
CA ILE A 134 -0.45 19.56 5.91
C ILE A 134 -1.75 20.21 5.42
N ALA A 135 -2.57 20.75 6.33
CA ALA A 135 -3.84 21.38 6.02
C ALA A 135 -3.77 22.48 4.92
N PRO A 136 -2.78 23.41 4.88
CA PRO A 136 -2.74 24.44 3.84
C PRO A 136 -2.61 23.87 2.42
N LYS A 137 -1.74 22.86 2.23
CA LYS A 137 -1.57 22.17 0.94
C LYS A 137 -2.87 21.45 0.55
N LEU A 138 -3.48 20.72 1.50
CA LEU A 138 -4.73 20.00 1.26
C LEU A 138 -5.87 20.96 0.87
N THR A 139 -6.02 22.10 1.55
CA THR A 139 -7.00 23.13 1.20
C THR A 139 -6.79 23.67 -0.22
N GLN A 140 -5.53 23.90 -0.63
CA GLN A 140 -5.19 24.35 -2.00
C GLN A 140 -5.53 23.30 -3.07
N GLN A 141 -5.54 22.01 -2.72
CA GLN A 141 -5.89 20.91 -3.63
C GLN A 141 -7.41 20.71 -3.78
N MET A 142 -8.24 21.20 -2.83
CA MET A 142 -9.69 20.98 -2.86
C MET A 142 -10.41 21.56 -4.09
N PRO A 143 -10.13 22.78 -4.58
CA PRO A 143 -10.76 23.30 -5.81
C PRO A 143 -10.48 22.44 -7.06
N ILE A 144 -9.29 21.83 -7.13
CA ILE A 144 -8.91 20.92 -8.23
C ILE A 144 -9.73 19.63 -8.15
N ILE A 145 -9.88 19.06 -6.94
CA ILE A 145 -10.77 17.90 -6.72
C ILE A 145 -12.20 18.24 -7.11
N GLN A 146 -12.72 19.43 -6.75
CA GLN A 146 -14.06 19.85 -7.11
C GLN A 146 -14.25 19.89 -8.64
N GLN A 147 -13.35 20.55 -9.37
CA GLN A 147 -13.42 20.64 -10.82
C GLN A 147 -13.40 19.25 -11.47
N LEU A 148 -12.41 18.42 -11.13
CA LEU A 148 -12.26 17.07 -11.69
C LEU A 148 -13.46 16.17 -11.34
N LEU A 149 -14.03 16.33 -10.15
CA LEU A 149 -15.24 15.62 -9.75
C LEU A 149 -16.47 16.08 -10.54
N GLU A 150 -16.67 17.40 -10.72
CA GLU A 150 -17.76 17.96 -11.52
C GLU A 150 -17.69 17.50 -12.99
N GLU A 151 -16.49 17.46 -13.57
CA GLU A 151 -16.21 16.88 -14.89
C GLU A 151 -16.55 15.38 -14.93
N ARG A 152 -16.15 14.61 -13.90
CA ARG A 152 -16.37 13.16 -13.83
C ARG A 152 -17.84 12.79 -13.70
N VAL A 153 -18.59 13.49 -12.82
CA VAL A 153 -20.03 13.24 -12.57
C VAL A 153 -20.95 14.00 -13.52
N ARG A 154 -20.39 14.87 -14.38
CA ARG A 154 -21.08 15.71 -15.38
C ARG A 154 -22.19 16.58 -14.79
N LYS A 155 -22.00 17.02 -13.55
CA LYS A 155 -22.95 17.85 -12.77
C LYS A 155 -22.15 18.74 -11.84
N LYS A 156 -22.70 19.91 -11.52
CA LYS A 156 -22.18 20.75 -10.44
C LYS A 156 -22.21 19.98 -9.11
N VAL A 157 -21.20 20.24 -8.27
CA VAL A 157 -21.08 19.73 -6.91
C VAL A 157 -21.31 20.91 -5.97
N ASP A 158 -22.24 20.72 -5.02
CA ASP A 158 -22.52 21.69 -3.96
C ASP A 158 -21.51 21.54 -2.81
N SER A 159 -21.26 20.30 -2.42
CA SER A 159 -20.40 19.92 -1.30
C SER A 159 -19.83 18.52 -1.51
N PHE A 160 -18.63 18.27 -1.00
CA PHE A 160 -17.98 16.95 -1.10
C PHE A 160 -17.06 16.66 0.09
N ILE A 161 -16.71 15.39 0.24
CA ILE A 161 -15.93 14.88 1.35
C ILE A 161 -14.86 13.93 0.82
N VAL A 162 -13.60 14.23 1.10
CA VAL A 162 -12.49 13.31 0.88
C VAL A 162 -12.18 12.61 2.21
N PHE A 163 -12.49 11.32 2.29
CA PHE A 163 -12.05 10.48 3.41
C PHE A 163 -10.69 9.88 3.11
N GLY A 164 -9.85 9.85 4.13
CA GLY A 164 -8.53 9.25 4.08
C GLY A 164 -7.99 8.91 5.47
N GLU A 165 -6.70 8.65 5.51
CA GLU A 165 -5.93 8.40 6.72
C GLU A 165 -4.83 9.47 6.85
N ILE A 166 -4.71 10.13 8.01
CA ILE A 166 -3.50 10.89 8.34
C ILE A 166 -2.49 9.95 9.00
N PHE A 167 -1.25 9.94 8.51
CA PHE A 167 -0.24 8.95 8.91
C PHE A 167 1.18 9.53 8.88
N GLY A 168 2.14 8.75 9.38
CA GLY A 168 3.56 9.11 9.39
C GLY A 168 4.10 9.54 10.75
N GLY A 169 5.11 10.41 10.75
CA GLY A 169 5.86 10.80 11.95
C GLY A 169 6.88 9.75 12.43
N LYS A 170 7.19 8.71 11.62
CA LYS A 170 8.08 7.60 11.97
C LYS A 170 8.67 6.92 10.73
N TYR A 171 10.00 6.95 10.61
CA TYR A 171 10.75 6.11 9.66
C TYR A 171 12.20 5.89 10.11
N THR A 172 12.49 4.73 10.69
CA THR A 172 13.74 4.46 11.42
C THR A 172 14.83 3.81 10.55
N HIS A 173 15.01 4.27 9.30
CA HIS A 173 16.07 3.72 8.44
C HIS A 173 17.45 4.26 8.86
N PRO A 174 18.50 3.42 9.01
CA PRO A 174 19.79 3.86 9.56
C PRO A 174 20.47 5.00 8.80
N ALA A 175 20.36 5.02 7.46
CA ALA A 175 20.91 6.10 6.63
C ALA A 175 20.08 7.39 6.63
N MET A 176 18.91 7.39 7.27
CA MET A 176 18.08 8.60 7.43
C MET A 176 18.34 9.22 8.81
N GLY A 177 18.90 10.44 8.81
CA GLY A 177 19.13 11.19 10.03
C GLY A 177 17.85 11.39 10.82
N GLN A 178 17.76 10.77 12.00
CA GLN A 178 16.59 10.83 12.87
C GLN A 178 16.51 12.21 13.54
N LYS A 179 15.88 13.17 12.85
CA LYS A 179 15.59 14.51 13.40
C LYS A 179 14.17 14.53 13.95
N GLU A 180 14.02 14.97 15.19
CA GLU A 180 12.69 15.26 15.73
C GLU A 180 12.10 16.46 14.98
N LEU A 181 10.95 16.26 14.34
CA LEU A 181 10.22 17.33 13.70
C LEU A 181 9.36 18.05 14.73
N PHE A 182 9.39 19.38 14.71
CA PHE A 182 8.53 20.23 15.52
C PHE A 182 7.67 21.11 14.62
N TRP A 183 6.49 21.44 15.09
CA TRP A 183 5.52 22.29 14.41
C TRP A 183 4.90 23.26 15.41
N GLU A 184 4.75 24.52 15.02
CA GLU A 184 4.10 25.52 15.85
C GLU A 184 2.57 25.39 15.74
N PHE A 185 1.90 25.31 16.87
CA PHE A 185 0.45 25.35 16.96
C PHE A 185 0.04 26.28 18.11
N LEU A 186 -0.72 27.34 17.78
CA LEU A 186 -1.18 28.36 18.71
C LEU A 186 -0.06 28.91 19.64
N GLY A 187 1.07 29.33 19.05
CA GLY A 187 2.19 29.92 19.79
C GLY A 187 3.01 28.93 20.61
N LYS A 188 2.83 27.62 20.41
CA LYS A 188 3.56 26.56 21.12
C LYS A 188 4.21 25.60 20.14
N MET A 189 5.46 25.21 20.41
CA MET A 189 6.15 24.18 19.64
C MET A 189 5.72 22.79 20.10
N HIS A 190 5.07 22.05 19.22
CA HIS A 190 4.69 20.66 19.42
C HIS A 190 5.63 19.75 18.63
N ARG A 191 6.07 18.65 19.25
CA ARG A 191 6.75 17.58 18.52
C ARG A 191 5.73 16.84 17.65
N ILE A 192 6.07 16.62 16.39
CA ILE A 192 5.38 15.65 15.54
C ILE A 192 5.77 14.26 16.05
N ALA A 193 4.84 13.64 16.76
CA ALA A 193 4.97 12.26 17.24
C ALA A 193 4.49 11.28 16.15
N PRO A 194 4.97 10.03 16.14
CA PRO A 194 4.37 8.95 15.38
C PRO A 194 2.86 8.87 15.63
N ILE A 195 2.04 8.86 14.58
CA ILE A 195 0.58 8.69 14.73
C ILE A 195 0.25 7.29 15.26
N GLN A 196 1.07 6.31 14.91
CA GLN A 196 1.01 4.93 15.41
C GLN A 196 2.40 4.51 15.91
N THR A 197 2.41 3.74 17.00
CA THR A 197 3.65 3.35 17.70
C THR A 197 4.17 1.96 17.33
N ASP A 198 3.34 1.14 16.66
CA ASP A 198 3.65 -0.22 16.19
C ASP A 198 4.98 -0.31 15.40
N PHE A 199 5.64 -1.48 15.43
CA PHE A 199 6.97 -1.65 14.83
C PHE A 199 6.98 -1.49 13.30
N PHE A 200 5.95 -2.04 12.64
CA PHE A 200 5.58 -1.83 11.25
C PHE A 200 4.05 -1.63 11.15
N PRO A 201 3.53 -1.08 10.04
CA PRO A 201 4.27 -0.36 9.00
C PRO A 201 4.85 0.97 9.49
N GLN A 202 5.96 1.37 8.87
CA GLN A 202 6.55 2.70 8.94
C GLN A 202 6.57 3.33 7.55
N TYR A 203 6.15 4.59 7.46
CA TYR A 203 5.81 5.19 6.17
C TYR A 203 6.71 6.36 5.78
N SER A 204 6.93 7.30 6.70
CA SER A 204 7.65 8.54 6.47
C SER A 204 8.01 9.19 7.81
N PRO A 205 9.15 9.89 7.93
CA PRO A 205 9.44 10.69 9.12
C PRO A 205 8.47 11.89 9.24
N ASP A 206 7.86 12.32 8.13
CA ASP A 206 6.89 13.43 8.10
C ASP A 206 5.44 12.94 8.14
N LEU A 207 4.50 13.88 8.27
CA LEU A 207 3.05 13.68 8.23
C LEU A 207 2.54 13.74 6.79
N HIS A 208 1.59 12.87 6.46
CA HIS A 208 0.96 12.78 5.15
C HIS A 208 -0.53 12.42 5.30
N PHE A 209 -1.30 12.67 4.24
CA PHE A 209 -2.70 12.26 4.11
C PHE A 209 -2.83 11.27 2.95
N PHE A 210 -3.57 10.18 3.15
CA PHE A 210 -3.82 9.13 2.16
C PHE A 210 -5.32 9.07 1.84
N ALA A 211 -5.75 9.73 0.77
CA ALA A 211 -7.15 9.71 0.35
C ALA A 211 -7.59 8.30 -0.09
N PHE A 212 -8.75 7.83 0.35
CA PHE A 212 -9.25 6.50 -0.02
C PHE A 212 -10.71 6.45 -0.46
N GLU A 213 -11.54 7.47 -0.21
CA GLU A 213 -12.97 7.46 -0.60
C GLU A 213 -13.46 8.89 -0.79
N LEU A 214 -14.28 9.11 -1.82
CA LEU A 214 -14.86 10.41 -2.17
C LEU A 214 -16.39 10.31 -2.08
N LYS A 215 -17.02 11.28 -1.43
CA LYS A 215 -18.49 11.43 -1.39
C LYS A 215 -18.90 12.84 -1.77
N TYR A 216 -20.08 13.04 -2.35
CA TYR A 216 -20.54 14.36 -2.79
C TYR A 216 -22.06 14.55 -2.75
N ARG A 217 -22.49 15.81 -2.78
CA ARG A 217 -23.87 16.24 -3.02
C ARG A 217 -23.88 17.19 -4.22
N SER A 218 -24.82 17.01 -5.15
CA SER A 218 -25.00 17.96 -6.28
C SER A 218 -25.92 19.15 -5.94
N LEU A 219 -26.61 19.11 -4.80
CA LEU A 219 -27.55 20.13 -4.34
C LEU A 219 -27.38 20.33 -2.83
N PRO A 220 -27.60 21.56 -2.30
CA PRO A 220 -27.70 21.79 -0.87
C PRO A 220 -28.72 20.85 -0.24
N ASN A 221 -28.33 20.16 0.84
CA ASN A 221 -29.13 19.14 1.54
C ASN A 221 -29.58 17.93 0.69
N GLY A 222 -29.14 17.79 -0.58
CA GLY A 222 -29.42 16.63 -1.42
C GLY A 222 -28.74 15.35 -0.91
N PRO A 223 -29.07 14.16 -1.47
CA PRO A 223 -28.49 12.90 -1.00
C PRO A 223 -26.96 12.88 -1.12
N LEU A 224 -26.29 12.24 -0.15
CA LEU A 224 -24.85 12.05 -0.17
C LEU A 224 -24.50 10.82 -0.99
N ILE A 225 -23.89 11.04 -2.14
CA ILE A 225 -23.48 9.99 -3.08
C ILE A 225 -22.05 9.56 -2.76
N THR A 226 -21.81 8.25 -2.64
CA THR A 226 -20.46 7.70 -2.62
C THR A 226 -19.98 7.51 -4.06
N CYS A 227 -18.83 8.08 -4.41
CA CYS A 227 -18.21 7.84 -5.71
C CYS A 227 -17.75 6.38 -5.83
N PRO A 228 -17.96 5.73 -6.99
CA PRO A 228 -17.25 4.52 -7.37
C PRO A 228 -15.73 4.66 -7.23
N ILE A 229 -15.04 3.54 -7.04
CA ILE A 229 -13.59 3.53 -6.80
C ILE A 229 -12.84 4.13 -7.99
N ASP A 230 -13.22 3.74 -9.21
CA ASP A 230 -12.55 4.17 -10.43
C ASP A 230 -12.78 5.66 -10.74
N ASP A 231 -13.94 6.19 -10.35
CA ASP A 231 -14.23 7.63 -10.42
C ASP A 231 -13.39 8.40 -9.39
N SER A 232 -13.32 7.90 -8.15
CA SER A 232 -12.51 8.48 -7.07
C SER A 232 -11.02 8.48 -7.45
N VAL A 233 -10.51 7.36 -7.98
CA VAL A 233 -9.12 7.20 -8.43
C VAL A 233 -8.81 8.14 -9.59
N ALA A 234 -9.71 8.26 -10.58
CA ALA A 234 -9.52 9.18 -11.71
C ALA A 234 -9.45 10.65 -11.24
N VAL A 235 -10.35 11.06 -10.34
CA VAL A 235 -10.32 12.40 -9.72
C VAL A 235 -9.03 12.63 -8.96
N PHE A 236 -8.62 11.70 -8.07
CA PHE A 236 -7.40 11.85 -7.28
C PHE A 236 -6.12 11.85 -8.14
N SER A 237 -6.07 11.07 -9.22
CA SER A 237 -4.91 11.02 -10.11
C SER A 237 -4.67 12.31 -10.90
N GLY A 238 -5.71 13.15 -11.08
CA GLY A 238 -5.57 14.44 -11.74
C GLY A 238 -5.05 15.57 -10.84
N VAL A 239 -4.85 15.33 -9.54
CA VAL A 239 -4.41 16.35 -8.58
C VAL A 239 -2.89 16.25 -8.33
N PRO A 240 -2.10 17.30 -8.64
CA PRO A 240 -0.65 17.30 -8.39
C PRO A 240 -0.32 17.06 -6.91
N ASP A 241 0.70 16.22 -6.69
CA ASP A 241 1.21 15.82 -5.37
C ASP A 241 0.13 15.41 -4.34
N PHE A 242 -0.95 14.76 -4.82
CA PHE A 242 -2.01 14.23 -3.98
C PHE A 242 -1.83 12.72 -3.80
N LEU A 243 -1.73 12.27 -2.55
CA LEU A 243 -1.48 10.88 -2.23
C LEU A 243 -2.80 10.15 -1.93
N TYR A 244 -3.02 9.04 -2.64
CA TYR A 244 -4.28 8.30 -2.58
C TYR A 244 -4.09 6.79 -2.71
N ALA A 245 -5.13 6.06 -2.34
CA ALA A 245 -5.26 4.62 -2.43
C ALA A 245 -5.33 4.16 -3.90
N LYS A 246 -4.19 3.84 -4.50
CA LYS A 246 -4.14 3.17 -5.81
C LYS A 246 -4.64 1.71 -5.69
N PRO A 247 -5.43 1.21 -6.66
CA PRO A 247 -5.72 -0.23 -6.80
C PRO A 247 -4.43 -1.03 -6.83
N LEU A 248 -4.30 -2.05 -5.99
CA LEU A 248 -3.14 -2.95 -5.93
C LEU A 248 -3.41 -4.30 -6.60
N LEU A 249 -4.67 -4.74 -6.57
CA LEU A 249 -5.17 -5.98 -7.18
C LEU A 249 -6.61 -5.73 -7.65
N ARG A 250 -7.01 -6.40 -8.73
CA ARG A 250 -8.40 -6.46 -9.22
C ARG A 250 -8.76 -7.89 -9.59
N GLY A 251 -10.01 -8.28 -9.37
CA GLY A 251 -10.55 -9.57 -9.79
C GLY A 251 -11.66 -10.05 -8.86
N THR A 252 -11.94 -11.35 -8.81
CA THR A 252 -12.93 -11.90 -7.87
C THR A 252 -12.47 -11.76 -6.41
N LEU A 253 -13.41 -11.90 -5.46
CA LEU A 253 -13.08 -11.90 -4.04
C LEU A 253 -12.07 -13.00 -3.68
N GLU A 254 -12.21 -14.22 -4.24
CA GLU A 254 -11.24 -15.30 -4.01
C GLU A 254 -9.83 -14.93 -4.52
N HIS A 255 -9.71 -14.27 -5.67
CA HIS A 255 -8.41 -13.84 -6.19
C HIS A 255 -7.75 -12.82 -5.25
N CYS A 256 -8.49 -11.80 -4.82
CA CYS A 256 -7.95 -10.77 -3.93
C CYS A 256 -7.61 -11.32 -2.52
N LEU A 257 -8.37 -12.30 -2.03
CA LEU A 257 -8.07 -13.02 -0.77
C LEU A 257 -6.95 -14.08 -0.91
N GLY A 258 -6.59 -14.48 -2.12
CA GLY A 258 -5.46 -15.38 -2.39
C GLY A 258 -4.09 -14.71 -2.23
N PHE A 259 -4.05 -13.38 -2.20
CA PHE A 259 -2.82 -12.63 -2.01
C PHE A 259 -2.16 -12.91 -0.67
N ASN A 260 -0.86 -13.25 -0.69
CA ASN A 260 -0.10 -13.59 0.51
C ASN A 260 0.24 -12.35 1.34
N MET A 261 -0.66 -12.00 2.26
CA MET A 261 -0.49 -10.88 3.19
C MET A 261 0.73 -11.01 4.11
N ASP A 262 1.19 -12.22 4.46
CA ASP A 262 2.30 -12.43 5.41
C ASP A 262 3.69 -12.11 4.80
N ILE A 263 3.75 -11.72 3.51
CA ILE A 263 4.97 -11.22 2.86
C ILE A 263 4.82 -9.79 2.31
N TYR A 264 3.67 -9.15 2.52
CA TYR A 264 3.34 -7.87 1.90
C TYR A 264 4.02 -6.69 2.61
N GLN A 265 5.09 -6.17 1.99
CA GLN A 265 5.74 -4.92 2.40
C GLN A 265 4.97 -3.71 1.87
N THR A 266 4.78 -2.68 2.71
CA THR A 266 4.07 -1.45 2.31
C THR A 266 4.70 -0.79 1.08
N VAL A 267 3.87 -0.33 0.15
CA VAL A 267 4.32 0.41 -1.05
C VAL A 267 4.44 1.91 -0.80
N VAL A 268 3.84 2.40 0.28
CA VAL A 268 3.74 3.84 0.59
C VAL A 268 5.10 4.54 0.74
N PRO A 269 6.17 3.95 1.30
CA PRO A 269 7.48 4.58 1.31
C PRO A 269 8.03 4.86 -0.09
N GLN A 270 7.81 3.98 -1.07
CA GLN A 270 8.18 4.21 -2.47
C GLN A 270 7.38 5.39 -3.05
N LEU A 271 6.07 5.45 -2.81
CA LEU A 271 5.20 6.56 -3.23
C LEU A 271 5.63 7.92 -2.63
N LEU A 272 6.35 7.90 -1.51
CA LEU A 272 6.87 9.09 -0.81
C LEU A 272 8.35 9.38 -1.12
N GLY A 273 8.92 8.77 -2.16
CA GLY A 273 10.32 8.99 -2.57
C GLY A 273 11.35 8.33 -1.66
N LEU A 274 10.94 7.52 -0.68
CA LEU A 274 11.83 6.81 0.25
C LEU A 274 12.27 5.43 -0.26
N GLY A 275 12.05 5.13 -1.54
CA GLY A 275 12.37 3.84 -2.16
C GLY A 275 13.85 3.42 -2.08
N ASN A 276 14.77 4.35 -1.84
CA ASN A 276 16.18 4.03 -1.60
C ASN A 276 16.50 3.58 -0.16
N PHE A 277 15.57 3.79 0.77
CA PHE A 277 15.75 3.58 2.20
C PHE A 277 14.90 2.41 2.73
N VAL A 278 14.83 1.32 1.96
CA VAL A 278 13.98 0.15 2.25
C VAL A 278 14.23 -0.41 3.65
N LEU A 279 13.18 -0.48 4.45
CA LEU A 279 13.18 -1.11 5.78
C LEU A 279 12.86 -2.61 5.68
N PRO A 280 13.78 -3.53 6.08
CA PRO A 280 13.48 -4.95 6.12
C PRO A 280 12.32 -5.26 7.08
N GLY A 281 11.40 -6.13 6.68
CA GLY A 281 10.24 -6.51 7.50
C GLY A 281 9.22 -5.39 7.73
N ASN A 282 9.21 -4.35 6.87
CA ASN A 282 8.23 -3.27 6.92
C ASN A 282 6.89 -3.69 6.29
N PHE A 283 6.21 -4.64 6.92
CA PHE A 283 4.94 -5.17 6.43
C PHE A 283 3.82 -4.15 6.53
N ALA A 284 2.92 -4.12 5.55
CA ALA A 284 1.70 -3.34 5.62
C ALA A 284 0.77 -3.87 6.73
N GLU A 285 -0.10 -3.01 7.28
CA GLU A 285 -1.15 -3.48 8.20
C GLU A 285 -2.08 -4.47 7.49
N GLY A 286 -2.43 -4.20 6.23
CA GLY A 286 -3.52 -4.87 5.55
C GLY A 286 -3.81 -4.35 4.16
N MET A 287 -4.89 -4.87 3.59
CA MET A 287 -5.61 -4.32 2.45
C MET A 287 -7.07 -4.02 2.84
N VAL A 288 -7.62 -2.98 2.23
CA VAL A 288 -9.07 -2.75 2.16
C VAL A 288 -9.56 -3.34 0.84
N LEU A 289 -10.59 -4.17 0.89
CA LEU A 289 -11.20 -4.82 -0.27
C LEU A 289 -12.57 -4.18 -0.48
N ARG A 290 -12.88 -3.74 -1.70
CA ARG A 290 -14.17 -3.12 -2.04
C ARG A 290 -14.69 -3.67 -3.36
N LYS A 291 -16.00 -3.84 -3.50
CA LYS A 291 -16.59 -4.12 -4.82
C LYS A 291 -16.31 -2.94 -5.76
N ALA A 292 -15.85 -3.19 -6.98
CA ALA A 292 -15.52 -2.15 -7.95
C ALA A 292 -16.69 -1.19 -8.21
N LYS A 293 -17.91 -1.75 -8.28
CA LYS A 293 -19.18 -1.03 -8.47
C LYS A 293 -19.77 -0.43 -7.19
N ARG A 294 -19.04 -0.40 -6.05
CA ARG A 294 -19.54 0.25 -4.82
C ARG A 294 -19.59 1.76 -5.01
N GLY A 295 -20.81 2.30 -5.12
CA GLY A 295 -21.11 3.73 -5.17
C GLY A 295 -22.63 3.94 -5.14
N GLY A 296 -23.09 5.19 -5.24
CA GLY A 296 -24.51 5.55 -5.14
C GLY A 296 -24.90 6.10 -3.77
N GLU A 297 -26.20 6.17 -3.49
CA GLU A 297 -26.71 6.60 -2.18
C GLU A 297 -26.41 5.55 -1.09
N GLU A 298 -26.18 5.96 0.16
CA GLU A 298 -25.77 5.03 1.23
C GLU A 298 -26.82 3.91 1.49
N SER A 299 -28.09 4.17 1.22
CA SER A 299 -29.21 3.22 1.28
C SER A 299 -29.18 2.15 0.16
N GLU A 300 -28.51 2.44 -0.95
CA GLU A 300 -28.39 1.54 -2.11
C GLU A 300 -27.11 0.70 -2.07
N ILE A 301 -26.11 1.14 -1.31
CA ILE A 301 -24.81 0.46 -1.17
C ILE A 301 -25.02 -0.89 -0.44
N PRO A 302 -24.70 -2.03 -1.07
CA PRO A 302 -24.91 -3.32 -0.43
C PRO A 302 -24.09 -3.49 0.85
N PRO A 303 -24.63 -4.14 1.90
CA PRO A 303 -23.86 -4.51 3.08
C PRO A 303 -22.70 -5.43 2.66
N HIS A 304 -21.59 -5.34 3.40
CA HIS A 304 -20.35 -6.08 3.09
C HIS A 304 -19.77 -5.82 1.69
N SER A 305 -20.10 -4.70 1.03
CA SER A 305 -19.42 -4.23 -0.18
C SER A 305 -18.00 -3.68 0.06
N ILE A 306 -17.57 -3.63 1.33
CA ILE A 306 -16.23 -3.23 1.80
C ILE A 306 -15.80 -4.12 2.97
N LEU A 307 -14.56 -4.64 2.92
CA LEU A 307 -13.96 -5.57 3.88
C LEU A 307 -12.52 -5.13 4.24
N LYS A 308 -11.95 -5.69 5.31
CA LYS A 308 -10.53 -5.51 5.66
C LYS A 308 -9.81 -6.85 5.84
N PHE A 309 -8.67 -7.01 5.19
CA PHE A 309 -7.79 -8.16 5.35
C PHE A 309 -6.48 -7.66 5.93
N LYS A 310 -6.03 -8.18 7.08
CA LYS A 310 -4.83 -7.68 7.78
C LYS A 310 -3.75 -8.75 7.89
N HIS A 311 -2.50 -8.30 7.90
CA HIS A 311 -1.33 -9.15 8.16
C HIS A 311 -1.45 -9.80 9.54
N ARG A 312 -1.13 -11.10 9.64
CA ARG A 312 -1.34 -11.90 10.86
C ARG A 312 -0.64 -11.33 12.09
N MET A 313 0.67 -11.10 12.00
CA MET A 313 1.47 -10.53 13.12
C MET A 313 0.94 -9.18 13.62
N PHE A 314 0.31 -8.39 12.74
CA PHE A 314 -0.31 -7.11 13.11
C PHE A 314 -1.61 -7.31 13.90
N GLN A 315 -2.42 -8.34 13.56
CA GLN A 315 -3.59 -8.72 14.34
C GLN A 315 -3.19 -9.26 15.73
N GLU A 316 -2.20 -10.14 15.79
CA GLU A 316 -1.72 -10.79 17.02
C GLU A 316 -1.11 -9.77 18.01
N SER A 317 -0.35 -8.78 17.52
CA SER A 317 0.30 -7.77 18.38
C SER A 317 -0.69 -6.99 19.26
N ARG A 318 -1.93 -6.80 18.76
CA ARG A 318 -3.04 -6.10 19.44
C ARG A 318 -3.94 -7.00 20.28
N HIS A 319 -3.88 -8.33 20.11
CA HIS A 319 -4.78 -9.29 20.78
C HIS A 319 -4.06 -10.28 21.71
N ARG A 320 -3.00 -9.82 22.40
CA ARG A 320 -2.13 -10.63 23.29
C ARG A 320 -2.86 -11.50 24.33
N ASN A 321 -4.12 -11.20 24.65
CA ASN A 321 -4.94 -11.92 25.63
C ASN A 321 -5.76 -13.10 25.03
N LYS A 322 -5.66 -13.39 23.72
CA LYS A 322 -6.35 -14.51 23.05
C LYS A 322 -5.38 -15.49 22.37
N ILE A 323 -4.36 -15.92 23.11
CA ILE A 323 -3.41 -16.94 22.64
C ILE A 323 -4.07 -18.33 22.80
N GLY A 324 -4.53 -18.93 21.70
CA GLY A 324 -4.97 -20.33 21.70
C GLY A 324 -5.86 -20.75 20.52
N GLU A 325 -6.88 -19.96 20.19
CA GLU A 325 -7.80 -20.27 19.09
C GLU A 325 -7.23 -19.75 17.77
N ARG A 326 -7.16 -20.62 16.75
CA ARG A 326 -6.87 -20.19 15.37
C ARG A 326 -8.12 -19.50 14.82
N ASP A 327 -8.01 -18.22 14.49
CA ASP A 327 -9.08 -17.49 13.79
C ASP A 327 -9.48 -18.27 12.51
N PRO A 328 -10.75 -18.70 12.37
CA PRO A 328 -11.22 -19.39 11.17
C PRO A 328 -11.00 -18.58 9.89
N LEU A 329 -11.03 -17.25 9.97
CA LEU A 329 -10.70 -16.37 8.84
C LEU A 329 -9.23 -16.54 8.43
N HIS A 330 -8.29 -16.59 9.38
CA HIS A 330 -6.88 -16.81 9.08
C HIS A 330 -6.63 -18.20 8.48
N VAL A 331 -7.37 -19.23 8.93
CA VAL A 331 -7.33 -20.57 8.31
C VAL A 331 -7.83 -20.52 6.87
N LEU A 332 -8.95 -19.86 6.60
CA LEU A 332 -9.49 -19.65 5.25
C LEU A 332 -8.48 -18.91 4.35
N TYR A 333 -7.90 -17.79 4.80
CA TYR A 333 -6.93 -17.02 4.02
C TYR A 333 -5.67 -17.83 3.70
N HIS A 334 -5.16 -18.57 4.68
CA HIS A 334 -4.03 -19.47 4.45
C HIS A 334 -4.39 -20.59 3.46
N GLU A 335 -5.61 -21.12 3.49
CA GLU A 335 -6.13 -22.10 2.52
C GLU A 335 -6.15 -21.54 1.09
N ILE A 336 -6.75 -20.35 0.89
CA ILE A 336 -6.86 -19.71 -0.42
C ILE A 336 -5.47 -19.29 -0.93
N SER A 337 -4.64 -18.69 -0.08
CA SER A 337 -3.30 -18.24 -0.48
C SER A 337 -2.36 -19.41 -0.77
N HIS A 338 -2.48 -20.56 -0.07
CA HIS A 338 -1.76 -21.77 -0.50
C HIS A 338 -2.28 -22.36 -1.81
N ARG A 339 -3.60 -22.25 -2.07
CA ARG A 339 -4.24 -22.78 -3.29
C ARG A 339 -3.84 -21.99 -4.53
N ARG A 340 -3.84 -20.66 -4.44
CA ARG A 340 -3.60 -19.75 -5.57
C ARG A 340 -2.16 -19.23 -5.53
N GLY A 341 -1.83 -18.47 -4.48
CA GLY A 341 -0.48 -18.00 -4.21
C GLY A 341 -0.08 -16.80 -5.05
N GLU A 342 -1.00 -15.86 -5.22
CA GLU A 342 -0.69 -14.51 -5.65
C GLU A 342 0.25 -13.84 -4.63
N THR A 343 1.38 -13.33 -5.11
CA THR A 343 2.44 -12.69 -4.29
C THR A 343 2.88 -11.35 -4.86
N LEU A 344 2.34 -10.97 -6.01
CA LEU A 344 2.65 -9.75 -6.74
C LEU A 344 1.40 -8.89 -6.81
N LEU A 345 1.64 -7.59 -6.89
CA LEU A 345 0.62 -6.55 -7.04
C LEU A 345 0.56 -6.13 -8.52
N ASP A 346 -0.25 -5.13 -8.83
CA ASP A 346 -0.11 -4.33 -10.04
C ASP A 346 1.10 -3.38 -9.89
N PRO A 347 2.09 -3.38 -10.81
CA PRO A 347 3.24 -2.48 -10.72
C PRO A 347 2.88 -1.00 -10.94
N SER A 348 1.83 -0.68 -11.71
CA SER A 348 1.40 0.71 -11.96
C SER A 348 0.91 1.44 -10.69
N SER A 349 0.61 0.66 -9.65
CA SER A 349 0.20 1.17 -8.35
C SER A 349 1.32 1.86 -7.57
N PHE A 350 2.59 1.61 -7.91
CA PHE A 350 3.74 2.14 -7.16
C PHE A 350 5.01 2.41 -7.99
N MET A 351 5.02 2.05 -9.27
CA MET A 351 6.02 2.41 -10.25
C MET A 351 5.48 3.51 -11.19
N SER A 352 6.38 4.24 -11.83
CA SER A 352 6.09 5.13 -12.96
C SER A 352 5.90 4.34 -14.27
N ASP A 353 5.28 4.96 -15.28
CA ASP A 353 5.02 4.30 -16.57
C ASP A 353 6.33 3.85 -17.27
N SER A 354 7.42 4.60 -17.12
CA SER A 354 8.75 4.26 -17.65
C SER A 354 9.41 3.09 -16.91
N GLU A 355 9.17 2.97 -15.60
CA GLU A 355 9.57 1.81 -14.80
C GLU A 355 8.73 0.57 -15.17
N VAL A 356 7.41 0.72 -15.36
CA VAL A 356 6.53 -0.38 -15.81
C VAL A 356 6.93 -0.86 -17.20
N ALA A 357 7.15 0.04 -18.16
CA ALA A 357 7.61 -0.33 -19.51
C ALA A 357 8.98 -1.03 -19.49
N SER A 358 9.88 -0.59 -18.60
CA SER A 358 11.18 -1.23 -18.40
C SER A 358 11.05 -2.61 -17.75
N LEU A 359 10.12 -2.78 -16.80
CA LEU A 359 9.79 -4.08 -16.24
C LEU A 359 9.24 -5.02 -17.31
N THR A 360 8.27 -4.60 -18.14
CA THR A 360 7.73 -5.41 -19.24
C THR A 360 8.85 -5.90 -20.18
N SER A 361 9.72 -4.98 -20.62
CA SER A 361 10.91 -5.30 -21.43
C SER A 361 11.86 -6.31 -20.77
N LEU A 362 11.96 -6.34 -19.44
CA LEU A 362 12.73 -7.34 -18.70
C LEU A 362 11.99 -8.68 -18.62
N LEU A 363 10.67 -8.69 -18.47
CA LEU A 363 9.87 -9.92 -18.42
C LEU A 363 9.81 -10.63 -19.78
N ASP A 364 9.79 -9.89 -20.89
CA ASP A 364 9.84 -10.43 -22.25
C ASP A 364 11.12 -11.25 -22.54
N MET A 365 12.17 -11.06 -21.75
CA MET A 365 13.40 -11.88 -21.82
C MET A 365 13.19 -13.33 -21.32
N VAL A 366 12.10 -13.62 -20.61
CA VAL A 366 11.73 -14.97 -20.16
C VAL A 366 11.01 -15.72 -21.28
N CYS A 367 11.78 -16.29 -22.20
CA CYS A 367 11.26 -16.95 -23.39
C CYS A 367 11.93 -18.32 -23.66
N GLU A 368 11.36 -19.09 -24.59
CA GLU A 368 11.85 -20.42 -24.98
C GLU A 368 13.32 -20.38 -25.46
N ASN A 369 13.69 -19.36 -26.25
CA ASN A 369 15.07 -19.22 -26.73
C ASN A 369 16.07 -19.08 -25.56
N ARG A 370 15.70 -18.31 -24.51
CA ARG A 370 16.53 -18.16 -23.31
C ARG A 370 16.56 -19.44 -22.48
N PHE A 371 15.42 -20.13 -22.35
CA PHE A 371 15.35 -21.43 -21.70
C PHE A 371 16.33 -22.42 -22.36
N GLN A 372 16.29 -22.58 -23.69
CA GLN A 372 17.19 -23.47 -24.42
C GLN A 372 18.67 -23.06 -24.27
N ALA A 373 18.97 -21.75 -24.31
CA ALA A 373 20.32 -21.23 -24.08
C ALA A 373 20.84 -21.56 -22.67
N VAL A 374 20.00 -21.41 -21.63
CA VAL A 374 20.33 -21.76 -20.24
C VAL A 374 20.54 -23.27 -20.09
N ILE A 375 19.67 -24.10 -20.64
CA ILE A 375 19.81 -25.57 -20.61
C ILE A 375 21.12 -26.01 -21.25
N SER A 376 21.43 -25.52 -22.46
CA SER A 376 22.67 -25.82 -23.18
C SER A 376 23.92 -25.39 -22.40
N LYS A 377 23.94 -24.14 -21.92
CA LYS A 377 25.07 -23.53 -21.19
C LYS A 377 25.43 -24.21 -19.88
N TYR A 378 24.45 -24.83 -19.21
CA TYR A 378 24.66 -25.49 -17.92
C TYR A 378 24.60 -27.02 -18.00
N GLY A 379 24.49 -27.61 -19.20
CA GLY A 379 24.43 -29.06 -19.39
C GLY A 379 23.27 -29.73 -18.65
N ILE A 380 22.17 -29.00 -18.41
CA ILE A 380 21.10 -29.49 -17.52
C ILE A 380 20.19 -30.43 -18.32
N ASP A 381 20.48 -31.72 -18.25
CA ASP A 381 19.47 -32.73 -18.59
C ASP A 381 18.43 -32.80 -17.46
N VAL A 382 17.47 -31.86 -17.49
CA VAL A 382 16.40 -31.75 -16.48
C VAL A 382 15.39 -32.91 -16.56
N PHE A 383 15.48 -33.76 -17.59
CA PHE A 383 14.39 -34.64 -18.00
C PHE A 383 14.79 -36.12 -18.09
N SER A 384 16.09 -36.45 -18.16
CA SER A 384 16.57 -37.83 -18.08
C SER A 384 16.74 -38.29 -16.63
N PRO A 385 16.07 -39.38 -16.21
CA PRO A 385 16.39 -40.04 -14.94
C PRO A 385 17.76 -40.75 -14.96
N LYS A 386 18.44 -40.79 -16.12
CA LYS A 386 19.73 -41.46 -16.37
C LYS A 386 20.86 -40.48 -16.74
N SER A 387 20.92 -39.30 -16.12
CA SER A 387 22.17 -38.54 -16.14
C SER A 387 23.17 -39.21 -15.20
N ASP A 388 24.39 -39.50 -15.69
CA ASP A 388 25.52 -39.97 -14.89
C ASP A 388 26.06 -38.91 -13.90
N MET A 389 25.43 -37.73 -13.87
CA MET A 389 25.70 -36.69 -12.87
C MET A 389 25.24 -37.12 -11.46
N PRO A 390 26.08 -36.90 -10.42
CA PRO A 390 25.70 -37.06 -9.03
C PRO A 390 24.40 -36.32 -8.68
N GLU A 391 23.61 -36.88 -7.77
CA GLU A 391 22.35 -36.26 -7.33
C GLU A 391 22.55 -34.85 -6.73
N SER A 392 23.73 -34.58 -6.17
CA SER A 392 24.16 -33.25 -5.68
C SER A 392 24.43 -32.21 -6.77
N GLU A 393 24.56 -32.62 -8.04
CA GLU A 393 24.80 -31.74 -9.19
C GLU A 393 23.56 -31.56 -10.07
N ARG A 394 22.51 -32.38 -9.85
CA ARG A 394 21.23 -32.30 -10.57
C ARG A 394 20.46 -31.04 -10.17
N LYS A 395 20.40 -30.08 -11.09
CA LYS A 395 19.62 -28.86 -10.92
C LYS A 395 18.14 -29.14 -11.16
N GLY A 396 17.31 -28.88 -10.17
CA GLY A 396 15.87 -29.03 -10.26
C GLY A 396 15.17 -27.79 -10.84
N PRO A 397 13.83 -27.78 -10.83
CA PRO A 397 13.05 -26.64 -11.33
C PRO A 397 13.31 -25.32 -10.58
N VAL A 398 13.74 -25.36 -9.31
CA VAL A 398 14.05 -24.14 -8.53
C VAL A 398 15.32 -23.48 -9.04
N GLU A 399 16.38 -24.26 -9.21
CA GLU A 399 17.66 -23.81 -9.76
C GLU A 399 17.47 -23.28 -11.18
N LEU A 400 16.61 -23.94 -11.98
CA LEU A 400 16.31 -23.52 -13.35
C LEU A 400 15.60 -22.16 -13.42
N VAL A 401 14.64 -21.89 -12.52
CA VAL A 401 14.00 -20.57 -12.37
C VAL A 401 15.04 -19.49 -12.06
N GLU A 402 15.95 -19.76 -11.11
CA GLU A 402 17.02 -18.80 -10.79
C GLU A 402 17.96 -18.55 -11.96
N LEU A 403 18.33 -19.58 -12.72
CA LEU A 403 19.26 -19.45 -13.84
C LEU A 403 18.64 -18.65 -15.00
N ILE A 404 17.37 -18.89 -15.32
CA ILE A 404 16.64 -18.11 -16.35
C ILE A 404 16.54 -16.64 -15.93
N ALA A 405 16.16 -16.36 -14.68
CA ALA A 405 16.06 -14.99 -14.18
C ALA A 405 17.43 -14.27 -14.15
N LYS A 406 18.50 -14.95 -13.71
CA LYS A 406 19.86 -14.39 -13.70
C LYS A 406 20.38 -14.10 -15.11
N ASP A 407 20.12 -14.98 -16.06
CA ASP A 407 20.56 -14.83 -17.45
C ASP A 407 19.76 -13.75 -18.18
N ALA A 408 18.44 -13.68 -17.97
CA ALA A 408 17.56 -12.62 -18.47
C ALA A 408 17.99 -11.23 -17.97
N MET A 409 18.16 -11.09 -16.66
CA MET A 409 18.63 -9.84 -16.04
C MET A 409 20.01 -9.46 -16.58
N LYS A 410 20.94 -10.41 -16.69
CA LYS A 410 22.29 -10.13 -17.20
C LYS A 410 22.27 -9.58 -18.62
N ASP A 411 21.48 -10.16 -19.51
CA ASP A 411 21.41 -9.71 -20.91
C ASP A 411 20.69 -8.37 -21.03
N TRP A 412 19.57 -8.20 -20.34
CA TRP A 412 18.81 -6.95 -20.32
C TRP A 412 19.63 -5.75 -19.81
N LEU A 413 20.55 -5.99 -18.88
CA LEU A 413 21.51 -4.99 -18.39
C LEU A 413 22.67 -4.68 -19.35
N LYS A 414 22.94 -5.48 -20.39
CA LYS A 414 23.98 -5.17 -21.40
C LYS A 414 23.55 -4.06 -22.35
N GLU A 415 22.24 -3.95 -22.58
CA GLU A 415 21.64 -3.08 -23.58
C GLU A 415 21.25 -1.71 -23.00
N ARG A 416 21.61 -1.44 -21.73
CA ARG A 416 21.21 -0.24 -20.98
C ARG A 416 22.38 0.47 -20.33
N SER A 417 22.32 1.80 -20.29
CA SER A 417 23.31 2.64 -19.59
C SER A 417 23.08 2.66 -18.08
N PHE A 418 24.07 3.13 -17.30
CA PHE A 418 23.91 3.26 -15.85
C PHE A 418 22.95 4.40 -15.50
N GLU A 419 22.93 5.46 -16.31
CA GLU A 419 22.02 6.60 -16.22
C GLU A 419 20.54 6.19 -16.43
N GLU A 420 20.26 5.24 -17.32
CA GLU A 420 18.92 4.68 -17.55
C GLU A 420 18.36 3.87 -16.37
N LEU A 421 19.22 3.45 -15.43
CA LEU A 421 18.89 2.52 -14.34
C LEU A 421 18.94 3.19 -12.95
N ALA A 422 18.68 4.50 -12.92
CA ALA A 422 18.53 5.33 -11.72
C ALA A 422 17.29 4.98 -10.83
N TYR A 423 16.75 3.77 -10.97
CA TYR A 423 15.63 3.26 -10.18
C TYR A 423 15.95 3.17 -8.69
N THR A 424 14.91 3.27 -7.87
CA THR A 424 15.06 3.12 -6.43
C THR A 424 15.42 1.69 -6.04
N ASN A 425 16.00 1.51 -4.86
CA ASN A 425 16.32 0.20 -4.30
C ASN A 425 15.07 -0.69 -4.16
N TYR A 426 13.91 -0.11 -3.85
CA TYR A 426 12.61 -0.76 -3.85
C TYR A 426 12.18 -1.24 -5.24
N VAL A 427 12.30 -0.39 -6.28
CA VAL A 427 11.94 -0.77 -7.66
C VAL A 427 12.85 -1.89 -8.17
N LYS A 428 14.16 -1.82 -7.89
CA LYS A 428 15.14 -2.90 -8.18
C LYS A 428 14.76 -4.23 -7.51
N LEU A 429 14.36 -4.19 -6.24
CA LEU A 429 13.87 -5.38 -5.52
C LEU A 429 12.60 -5.95 -6.18
N MET A 430 11.66 -5.09 -6.57
CA MET A 430 10.44 -5.52 -7.24
C MET A 430 10.71 -6.12 -8.63
N PHE A 431 11.61 -5.53 -9.44
CA PHE A 431 12.03 -6.10 -10.73
C PHE A 431 12.53 -7.55 -10.58
N ALA A 432 13.36 -7.81 -9.57
CA ALA A 432 13.83 -9.17 -9.28
C ALA A 432 12.69 -10.12 -8.86
N ASN A 433 11.72 -9.65 -8.08
CA ASN A 433 10.56 -10.43 -7.66
C ASN A 433 9.62 -10.78 -8.83
N TYR A 434 9.28 -9.80 -9.68
CA TYR A 434 8.46 -10.01 -10.89
C TYR A 434 9.17 -10.96 -11.88
N LEU A 435 10.46 -10.73 -12.16
CA LEU A 435 11.23 -11.59 -13.07
C LEU A 435 11.33 -13.04 -12.59
N ARG A 436 11.56 -13.25 -11.29
CA ARG A 436 11.55 -14.59 -10.69
C ARG A 436 10.18 -15.27 -10.84
N ASN A 437 9.09 -14.54 -10.61
CA ASN A 437 7.74 -15.08 -10.74
C ASN A 437 7.40 -15.46 -12.19
N GLU A 438 7.84 -14.66 -13.16
CA GLU A 438 7.62 -14.98 -14.58
C GLU A 438 8.45 -16.19 -15.02
N ALA A 439 9.71 -16.28 -14.58
CA ALA A 439 10.52 -17.49 -14.75
C ALA A 439 9.89 -18.73 -14.06
N GLU A 440 9.27 -18.59 -12.87
CA GLU A 440 8.53 -19.67 -12.20
C GLU A 440 7.33 -20.14 -13.03
N LYS A 441 6.47 -19.22 -13.49
CA LYS A 441 5.34 -19.54 -14.38
C LYS A 441 5.82 -20.24 -15.65
N PHE A 442 6.87 -19.72 -16.28
CA PHE A 442 7.45 -20.27 -17.50
C PHE A 442 7.93 -21.71 -17.28
N VAL A 443 8.78 -21.95 -16.26
CA VAL A 443 9.29 -23.29 -15.94
C VAL A 443 8.17 -24.26 -15.59
N VAL A 444 7.16 -23.83 -14.81
CA VAL A 444 5.98 -24.67 -14.50
C VAL A 444 5.21 -25.05 -15.76
N LYS A 445 5.01 -24.11 -16.70
CA LYS A 445 4.34 -24.37 -17.99
C LYS A 445 5.12 -25.35 -18.87
N VAL A 446 6.44 -25.18 -18.99
CA VAL A 446 7.31 -26.13 -19.71
C VAL A 446 7.25 -27.51 -19.07
N TRP A 447 7.31 -27.59 -17.73
CA TRP A 447 7.24 -28.85 -17.00
C TRP A 447 5.89 -29.56 -17.18
N GLN A 448 4.78 -28.82 -17.18
CA GLN A 448 3.45 -29.37 -17.46
C GLN A 448 3.35 -29.93 -18.89
N ASN A 449 3.84 -29.19 -19.88
CA ASN A 449 3.85 -29.62 -21.28
C ASN A 449 4.68 -30.89 -21.52
N LEU A 450 5.75 -31.09 -20.74
CA LEU A 450 6.59 -32.28 -20.82
C LEU A 450 5.94 -33.48 -20.10
N LEU A 451 5.38 -33.28 -18.90
CA LEU A 451 4.62 -34.33 -18.20
C LEU A 451 3.40 -34.80 -18.99
N ALA A 452 2.82 -33.99 -19.88
CA ALA A 452 1.71 -34.38 -20.75
C ALA A 452 2.14 -35.17 -22.01
N ARG A 453 3.43 -35.39 -22.22
CA ARG A 453 3.99 -36.20 -23.34
C ARG A 453 4.40 -37.62 -22.92
N TYR A 454 4.25 -37.94 -21.63
CA TYR A 454 4.52 -39.25 -21.01
C TYR A 454 3.24 -39.78 -20.35
#